data_AF-A0A1X0QVW9-F1
#
_entry.id   AF-A0A1X0QVW9-F1
#
_cell.length_a   1.000
_cell.length_b   1.000
_cell.length_c   1.000
_cell.angle_alpha   90.00
_cell.angle_beta   90.00
_cell.angle_gamma   90.00
#
_symmetry.space_group_name_H-M   'P 1'
#
loop_
_entity.id
_entity.type
_entity.pdbx_description
1 polymer ?
#
loop_
_entity_poly.entity_id
_entity_poly.type
_entity_poly.pdbx_seq_one_letter_code
_entity_poly.pdbx_strand_id
1 'polypeptide(L)'
;YKTSRCCPTRHNESLRTFRRVPNPRPYQRERYPTVACHGLLRCTNLYCRPAMAAPDRYRLWNRDVAACLNYMHILRKLRRNGMVPHRFRRVAVAPTRRRRRVDNQEQPRTRIRLDDDSPS
;
A
#
# COMPACT_ATOMS: atom_id res chain seq x y z
N TYR A 1 3.78 -3.48 6.77
CA TYR A 1 4.91 -2.57 7.05
C TYR A 1 4.58 -1.22 6.46
N LYS A 2 4.70 -0.11 7.21
CA LYS A 2 4.48 1.25 6.67
C LYS A 2 5.69 1.76 5.87
N THR A 3 6.29 0.90 5.04
CA THR A 3 7.56 1.16 4.34
C THR A 3 7.48 2.36 3.41
N SER A 4 6.35 2.60 2.76
CA SER A 4 6.20 3.76 1.87
C SER A 4 5.95 5.09 2.59
N ARG A 5 5.66 5.06 3.91
CA ARG A 5 5.43 6.27 4.72
C ARG A 5 6.68 6.75 5.44
N CYS A 6 7.69 5.88 5.57
CA CYS A 6 8.94 6.22 6.21
C CYS A 6 9.91 6.89 5.23
N CYS A 7 10.56 7.98 5.64
CA CYS A 7 11.62 8.58 4.85
C CYS A 7 12.85 7.65 4.83
N PRO A 8 13.40 7.28 3.66
CA PRO A 8 14.56 6.39 3.58
C PRO A 8 15.83 6.92 4.26
N THR A 9 15.97 8.25 4.41
CA THR A 9 17.17 8.86 4.99
C THR A 9 17.16 8.86 6.52
N ARG A 10 15.99 9.09 7.13
CA ARG A 10 15.85 9.24 8.58
C ARG A 10 15.04 8.10 9.24
N HIS A 11 14.47 7.23 8.42
CA HIS A 11 13.60 6.11 8.79
C HIS A 11 12.44 6.50 9.72
N ASN A 12 11.96 7.75 9.63
CA ASN A 12 10.82 8.29 10.37
C ASN A 12 9.56 8.29 9.49
N GLU A 13 8.35 8.15 10.05
CA GLU A 13 7.08 8.27 9.32
C GLU A 13 6.77 9.72 8.88
N SER A 14 7.55 10.25 7.94
CA SER A 14 7.50 11.65 7.51
C SER A 14 7.13 11.83 6.02
N LEU A 15 6.83 10.77 5.28
CA LEU A 15 6.40 10.89 3.88
C LEU A 15 4.88 11.06 3.78
N ARG A 16 4.43 12.04 3.00
CA ARG A 16 3.02 12.38 2.81
C ARG A 16 2.69 12.60 1.33
N THR A 17 1.50 12.20 0.93
CA THR A 17 0.89 12.63 -0.34
C THR A 17 0.61 14.12 -0.26
N PHE A 18 0.82 14.84 -1.36
CA PHE A 18 0.62 16.29 -1.40
C PHE A 18 0.08 16.80 -2.73
N ARG A 19 0.48 16.16 -3.84
CA ARG A 19 0.09 16.58 -5.19
C ARG A 19 -1.29 16.02 -5.52
N ARG A 20 -2.17 16.87 -6.03
CA ARG A 20 -3.39 16.47 -6.74
C ARG A 20 -3.18 16.69 -8.24
N VAL A 21 -3.78 15.84 -9.05
CA VAL A 21 -3.72 15.89 -10.51
C VAL A 21 -5.13 15.77 -11.07
N PRO A 22 -5.41 16.26 -12.29
CA PRO A 22 -6.66 15.98 -12.98
C PRO A 22 -6.92 14.48 -12.99
N ASN A 23 -8.18 14.08 -12.81
CA ASN A 23 -8.52 12.67 -12.81
C ASN A 23 -8.11 12.06 -14.16
N PRO A 24 -7.23 11.03 -14.17
CA PRO A 24 -6.76 10.43 -15.41
C PRO A 24 -7.89 9.74 -16.20
N ARG A 25 -9.03 9.46 -15.56
CA ARG A 25 -10.21 8.86 -16.19
C ARG A 25 -11.16 9.96 -16.68
N PRO A 26 -11.24 10.25 -18.00
CA PRO A 26 -12.00 11.40 -18.50
C PRO A 26 -13.48 11.37 -18.12
N TYR A 27 -14.12 10.20 -18.23
CA TYR A 27 -15.53 9.98 -17.87
C TYR A 27 -15.82 10.16 -16.36
N GLN A 28 -14.80 10.22 -15.50
CA GLN A 28 -14.98 10.47 -14.08
C GLN A 28 -14.71 11.94 -13.70
N ARG A 29 -14.22 12.77 -14.63
CA ARG A 29 -13.81 14.15 -14.32
C ARG A 29 -14.97 15.04 -13.92
N GLU A 30 -16.16 14.81 -14.46
CA GLU A 30 -17.36 15.56 -14.09
C GLU A 30 -17.69 15.43 -12.60
N ARG A 31 -17.71 14.19 -12.09
CA ARG A 31 -18.02 13.90 -10.68
C ARG A 31 -16.80 14.01 -9.75
N TYR A 32 -15.61 13.70 -10.26
CA TYR A 32 -14.35 13.67 -9.52
C TYR A 32 -13.24 14.31 -10.36
N PRO A 33 -13.14 15.65 -10.38
CA PRO A 33 -12.24 16.37 -11.29
C PRO A 33 -10.76 16.17 -10.98
N THR A 34 -10.40 15.99 -9.70
CA THR A 34 -9.00 15.83 -9.28
C THR A 34 -8.82 14.67 -8.31
N VAL A 35 -7.70 13.96 -8.46
CA VAL A 35 -7.31 12.82 -7.61
C VAL A 35 -5.96 13.06 -6.96
N ALA A 36 -5.72 12.42 -5.81
CA ALA A 36 -4.41 12.46 -5.17
C ALA A 36 -3.40 11.65 -6.00
N CYS A 37 -2.25 12.26 -6.31
CA CYS A 37 -1.13 11.54 -6.90
C CYS A 37 -0.41 10.76 -5.80
N HIS A 38 -0.59 9.43 -5.82
CA HIS A 38 -0.03 8.55 -4.81
C HIS A 38 1.43 8.16 -5.05
N GLY A 39 1.94 8.29 -6.28
CA GLY A 39 3.30 7.88 -6.63
C GLY A 39 4.40 8.83 -6.17
N LEU A 40 4.06 10.08 -5.83
CA LEU A 40 5.02 11.11 -5.42
C LEU A 40 4.70 11.61 -4.01
N LEU A 41 5.69 11.52 -3.12
CA LEU A 41 5.57 11.88 -1.71
C LEU A 41 6.53 13.00 -1.36
N ARG A 42 6.09 13.92 -0.48
CA ARG A 42 6.95 14.91 0.15
C ARG A 42 7.40 14.42 1.52
N CYS A 43 8.64 14.69 1.88
CA CYS A 43 9.13 14.50 3.24
C CYS A 43 8.88 15.75 4.07
N THR A 44 8.15 15.61 5.18
CA THR A 44 7.85 16.71 6.12
C THR A 44 8.95 16.92 7.17
N ASN A 45 9.96 16.05 7.22
CA ASN A 45 11.05 16.17 8.18
C ASN A 45 11.99 17.31 7.75
N LEU A 46 12.15 18.32 8.61
CA LEU A 46 13.00 19.50 8.38
C LEU A 46 14.46 19.12 8.09
N TYR A 47 14.98 18.10 8.76
CA TYR A 47 16.34 17.62 8.54
C TYR A 47 16.55 16.88 7.21
N CYS A 48 15.49 16.61 6.46
CA CYS A 48 15.59 16.06 5.11
C CYS A 48 15.53 17.16 4.04
N ARG A 49 15.35 18.43 4.42
CA ARG A 49 15.33 19.53 3.44
C ARG A 49 16.69 19.61 2.72
N PRO A 50 16.72 19.78 1.40
CA PRO A 50 17.98 19.95 0.70
C PRO A 50 18.60 21.30 1.11
N ALA A 51 19.91 21.30 1.42
CA ALA A 51 20.62 22.45 2.00
C ALA A 51 20.60 23.71 1.11
N MET A 52 20.52 23.54 -0.21
CA MET A 52 20.55 24.62 -1.22
C MET A 52 19.17 24.95 -1.80
N ALA A 53 18.09 24.49 -1.16
CA ALA A 53 16.76 24.60 -1.72
C ALA A 53 15.98 25.71 -1.00
N ALA A 54 15.22 26.50 -1.75
CA ALA A 54 14.30 27.49 -1.19
C ALA A 54 13.41 26.85 -0.08
N PRO A 55 12.94 27.62 0.92
CA PRO A 55 12.26 27.09 2.12
C PRO A 55 11.00 26.23 1.83
N ASP A 56 10.44 26.38 0.63
CA ASP A 56 9.29 25.65 0.08
C ASP A 56 9.67 24.31 -0.57
N ARG A 57 10.96 24.03 -0.77
CA ARG A 57 11.45 22.82 -1.43
C ARG A 57 11.64 21.68 -0.44
N TYR A 58 10.57 20.93 -0.23
CA TYR A 58 10.60 19.64 0.46
C TYR A 58 11.41 18.60 -0.35
N ARG A 59 12.06 17.67 0.34
CA ARG A 59 12.62 16.48 -0.33
C ARG A 59 11.48 15.60 -0.84
N LEU A 60 11.49 15.35 -2.14
CA LEU A 60 10.54 14.46 -2.80
C LEU A 60 11.07 13.03 -2.88
N TRP A 61 10.14 12.08 -2.83
CA TRP A 61 10.41 10.66 -3.00
C TRP A 61 9.35 10.05 -3.91
N ASN A 62 9.78 9.27 -4.89
CA ASN A 62 8.90 8.28 -5.50
C ASN A 62 8.52 7.24 -4.42
N ARG A 63 7.23 6.89 -4.36
CA ARG A 63 6.66 6.01 -3.32
C ARG A 63 7.31 4.62 -3.31
N ASP A 64 7.54 4.06 -4.49
CA ASP A 64 8.07 2.71 -4.65
C ASP A 64 9.57 2.69 -4.35
N VAL A 65 10.32 3.68 -4.83
CA VAL A 65 11.74 3.87 -4.47
C VAL A 65 11.90 3.99 -2.94
N ALA A 66 11.05 4.78 -2.28
CA ALA A 66 11.09 4.90 -0.82
C ALA A 66 10.79 3.57 -0.13
N ALA A 67 9.79 2.82 -0.61
CA ALA A 67 9.47 1.50 -0.08
C ALA A 67 10.64 0.52 -0.25
N CYS A 68 11.24 0.45 -1.44
CA CYS A 68 12.39 -0.41 -1.76
C CYS A 68 13.58 -0.12 -0.85
N LEU A 69 13.96 1.16 -0.68
CA LEU A 69 15.06 1.54 0.21
C LEU A 69 14.80 1.16 1.67
N ASN A 70 13.56 1.33 2.14
CA ASN A 70 13.18 0.93 3.49
C ASN A 70 13.17 -0.60 3.67
N TYR A 71 12.75 -1.35 2.65
CA TYR A 71 12.87 -2.81 2.66
C TYR A 71 14.33 -3.25 2.75
N MET A 72 15.22 -2.67 1.95
CA MET A 72 16.66 -2.95 2.02
C MET A 72 17.24 -2.64 3.40
N HIS A 73 16.78 -1.55 4.05
CA HIS A 73 17.17 -1.25 5.42
C HIS A 73 16.71 -2.33 6.41
N ILE A 74 15.45 -2.79 6.31
CA ILE A 74 14.92 -3.88 7.14
C ILE A 74 15.73 -5.16 6.94
N LEU A 75 16.00 -5.55 5.68
CA LEU A 75 16.76 -6.76 5.36
C LEU A 75 18.19 -6.70 5.92
N ARG A 76 18.86 -5.55 5.80
CA ARG A 76 20.20 -5.35 6.37
C ARG A 76 20.19 -5.48 7.90
N LYS A 77 19.19 -4.91 8.57
CA LYS A 77 19.06 -5.00 10.04
C LYS A 77 18.70 -6.40 10.53
N LEU A 78 17.85 -7.10 9.79
CA LEU A 78 17.55 -8.51 10.02
C LEU A 78 18.80 -9.38 9.91
N ARG A 79 19.61 -9.20 8.85
CA ARG A 79 20.85 -9.95 8.67
C ARG A 79 21.88 -9.69 9.76
N ARG A 80 22.00 -8.45 10.24
CA ARG A 80 23.01 -8.08 11.23
C ARG A 80 22.63 -8.44 12.66
N ASN A 81 21.37 -8.25 13.05
CA ASN A 81 20.95 -8.31 14.46
C ASN A 81 19.71 -9.19 14.68
N GLY A 82 19.20 -9.89 13.66
CA GLY A 82 17.98 -10.70 13.75
C GLY A 82 16.68 -9.91 13.96
N MET A 83 16.74 -8.58 13.98
CA MET A 83 15.62 -7.73 14.40
C MET A 83 15.12 -6.79 13.31
N VAL A 84 13.79 -6.73 13.19
CA VAL A 84 13.12 -5.66 12.44
C VAL A 84 13.12 -4.37 13.27
N PRO A 85 13.55 -3.23 12.71
CA PRO A 85 13.48 -1.94 13.42
C PRO A 85 12.05 -1.63 13.85
N HIS A 86 11.90 -1.10 15.07
CA HIS A 86 10.60 -0.90 15.73
C HIS A 86 9.56 -0.20 14.84
N ARG A 87 9.97 0.86 14.13
CA ARG A 87 9.10 1.66 13.24
C ARG A 87 8.53 0.89 12.04
N PHE A 88 9.13 -0.24 11.72
CA PHE A 88 8.65 -1.12 10.66
C PHE A 88 7.83 -2.28 11.22
N ARG A 89 7.87 -2.59 12.52
CA ARG A 89 7.11 -3.71 13.08
C ARG A 89 5.61 -3.57 12.81
N ARG A 90 4.94 -4.70 12.57
CA ARG A 90 3.48 -4.73 12.52
C ARG A 90 2.97 -4.68 13.95
N VAL A 91 1.93 -3.89 14.20
CA VAL A 91 1.16 -4.02 15.43
C VAL A 91 0.49 -5.38 15.37
N ALA A 92 0.68 -6.21 16.39
CA ALA A 92 -0.07 -7.45 16.53
C ALA A 92 -1.53 -7.06 16.80
N VAL A 93 -2.40 -7.27 15.82
CA VAL A 93 -3.84 -7.14 16.03
C VAL A 93 -4.31 -8.52 16.45
N ALA A 94 -5.00 -8.62 17.59
CA ALA A 94 -5.62 -9.86 18.04
C ALA A 94 -6.47 -10.43 16.88
N PRO A 95 -6.49 -11.76 16.67
CA PRO A 95 -7.33 -12.35 15.66
C PRO A 95 -8.78 -11.94 15.93
N THR A 96 -9.32 -11.05 15.11
CA THR A 96 -10.76 -10.80 15.14
C THR A 96 -11.40 -12.11 14.71
N ARG A 97 -12.16 -12.75 15.60
CA ARG A 97 -13.00 -13.90 15.26
C ARG A 97 -13.82 -13.48 14.04
N ARG A 98 -13.42 -13.94 12.85
CA ARG A 98 -14.24 -13.81 11.65
C ARG A 98 -15.57 -14.43 12.03
N ARG A 99 -16.64 -13.63 12.15
CA ARG A 99 -17.99 -14.16 12.13
C ARG A 99 -18.10 -14.90 10.80
N ARG A 100 -18.00 -16.23 10.83
CA ARG A 100 -18.43 -17.06 9.71
C ARG A 100 -19.86 -16.62 9.44
N ARG A 101 -20.14 -16.13 8.24
CA ARG A 101 -21.53 -16.16 7.77
C ARG A 101 -21.91 -17.63 7.80
N VAL A 102 -22.91 -17.95 8.61
CA VAL A 102 -23.63 -19.21 8.51
C VAL A 102 -24.42 -19.08 7.22
N ASP A 103 -23.84 -19.48 6.09
CA ASP A 103 -24.62 -19.79 4.90
C ASP A 103 -25.27 -21.15 5.16
N ASN A 104 -26.40 -21.12 5.90
CA ASN A 104 -27.36 -22.20 5.88
C ASN A 104 -28.19 -22.02 4.61
N GLN A 105 -27.77 -22.71 3.55
CA GLN A 105 -28.63 -23.30 2.51
C GLN A 105 -27.72 -24.03 1.51
N GLU A 106 -27.33 -25.26 1.86
CA GLU A 106 -27.02 -26.26 0.85
C GLU A 106 -28.30 -26.46 0.02
N GLN A 107 -28.39 -25.79 -1.12
CA GLN A 107 -29.26 -26.27 -2.20
C GLN A 107 -28.55 -27.48 -2.82
N PRO A 108 -29.17 -28.69 -2.80
CA PRO A 108 -28.62 -29.82 -3.51
C PRO A 108 -28.74 -29.54 -5.00
N ARG A 109 -27.59 -29.35 -5.66
CA ARG A 109 -27.53 -29.34 -7.12
C ARG A 109 -27.78 -30.76 -7.61
N THR A 110 -29.01 -31.05 -8.00
CA THR A 110 -29.37 -32.23 -8.78
C THR A 110 -28.56 -32.23 -10.07
N ARG A 111 -27.64 -33.18 -10.19
CA ARG A 111 -26.94 -33.48 -11.45
C ARG A 111 -27.96 -34.14 -12.38
N ILE A 112 -28.43 -33.40 -13.37
CA ILE A 112 -29.19 -33.99 -14.48
C ILE A 112 -28.19 -34.84 -15.26
N ARG A 113 -28.40 -36.17 -15.25
CA ARG A 113 -27.75 -37.08 -16.20
C ARG A 113 -28.40 -36.81 -17.56
N LEU A 114 -27.60 -36.47 -18.55
CA LEU A 114 -28.02 -36.53 -19.95
C LEU A 114 -27.77 -37.96 -20.39
N ASP A 115 -28.85 -38.71 -20.62
CA ASP A 115 -28.80 -40.02 -21.25
C ASP A 115 -28.38 -39.85 -22.71
N ASP A 116 -27.43 -40.68 -23.13
CA ASP A 116 -26.76 -40.68 -24.43
C ASP A 116 -27.54 -41.65 -25.35
N ASP A 117 -28.61 -41.16 -25.98
CA ASP A 117 -29.36 -41.91 -26.99
C ASP A 117 -28.81 -41.57 -28.39
N SER A 118 -27.86 -42.37 -28.85
CA SER A 118 -27.49 -42.45 -30.28
C SER A 118 -28.23 -43.63 -30.92
N PRO A 119 -29.11 -43.42 -31.94
CA PRO A 119 -29.64 -44.51 -32.72
C PRO A 119 -28.68 -44.87 -33.88
N SER A 120 -28.72 -46.16 -34.23
CA SER A 120 -27.92 -46.86 -35.25
C SER A 120 -28.05 -46.31 -36.66
#